data_AF-A0A9E0IL81-F1
#
_entry.id   AF-A0A9E0IL81-F1
#
_cell.length_a   1.000
_cell.length_b   1.000
_cell.length_c   1.000
_cell.angle_alpha   90.00
_cell.angle_beta   90.00
_cell.angle_gamma   90.00
#
_symmetry.space_group_name_H-M   'P 1'
#
loop_
_entity.id
_entity.type
_entity.pdbx_description
1 polymer ?
#
loop_
_entity_poly.entity_id
_entity_poly.type
_entity_poly.pdbx_seq_one_letter_code
_entity_poly.pdbx_strand_id
1 'polypeptide(L)'
;MRRPLAAPARRTRHRSAALSLALSLSLALGLGLVAAGPAGAAPAADLTGEVVATRARWTSDGGRIVTEVEVRGADGRMHTVSQLGGRVDGLAMRIIPGPPPLVVGDQVALVTRAGRTGAGAAVTVVEAATITIPARTDFVRTGPTTSGRYLRWASGCAQLAVDETGTNQVPGDGEFAAVDAAIATWNDGVAACSYMTIDQVGRTSGEVGRDFTNVLLFRDQTWCRPAVDDDPARCYDSNAAGVTTVTFVDDPDNERDGEIVDADIELNGVNFSLAVAGASSGAAPCRSEIGNTLTHELGHFLGLEHTCLAPGDPARIDDEGAAVPSCAATSDPAIVEATMYNYQDCGEVKKGSLEADDLAAICAVYPLADDPGQCEAVEEPGAGCCSGAGGPLAPLGHALLALAALAPTLRRRRRGRR
;
A
#
# COMPACT_ATOMS: atom_id res chain seq x y z
N MET A 1 52.44 38.30 41.86
CA MET A 1 51.05 38.52 42.33
C MET A 1 50.57 37.24 42.99
N ARG A 2 50.18 37.32 44.27
CA ARG A 2 50.01 36.19 45.20
C ARG A 2 48.57 35.63 45.17
N ARG A 3 48.52 34.34 45.53
CA ARG A 3 47.41 33.39 45.76
C ARG A 3 46.23 33.86 46.67
N PRO A 4 45.12 33.09 46.72
CA PRO A 4 43.81 33.46 47.27
C PRO A 4 43.58 33.07 48.75
N LEU A 5 42.54 33.66 49.37
CA LEU A 5 41.92 33.31 50.67
C LEU A 5 40.41 33.67 50.54
N ALA A 6 39.48 32.72 50.56
CA ALA A 6 38.84 32.05 51.70
C ALA A 6 37.49 32.70 52.11
N ALA A 7 36.44 31.86 52.14
CA ALA A 7 35.10 32.14 52.67
C ALA A 7 35.09 32.26 54.21
N PRO A 8 33.95 32.65 54.81
CA PRO A 8 33.36 31.71 55.78
C PRO A 8 31.83 31.63 55.82
N ALA A 9 31.40 30.51 56.41
CA ALA A 9 30.06 29.99 56.62
C ALA A 9 29.26 30.68 57.74
N ARG A 10 27.94 30.41 57.78
CA ARG A 10 27.20 30.28 59.05
C ARG A 10 26.13 29.19 58.98
N ARG A 11 26.25 28.24 59.92
CA ARG A 11 25.27 27.21 60.32
C ARG A 11 24.29 27.80 61.34
N THR A 12 23.07 27.29 61.37
CA THR A 12 22.36 26.95 62.62
C THR A 12 21.45 25.74 62.41
N ARG A 13 21.44 24.85 63.41
CA ARG A 13 20.73 23.56 63.48
C ARG A 13 19.46 23.69 64.33
N HIS A 14 18.47 22.87 63.98
CA HIS A 14 17.47 22.16 64.78
C HIS A 14 16.76 22.83 65.96
N ARG A 15 15.42 22.86 65.88
CA ARG A 15 14.54 22.41 66.97
C ARG A 15 13.38 21.59 66.41
N SER A 16 13.21 20.40 66.97
CA SER A 16 12.09 19.49 66.79
C SER A 16 10.86 20.01 67.54
N ALA A 17 9.67 19.84 66.96
CA ALA A 17 8.42 19.73 67.72
C ALA A 17 7.44 18.88 66.90
N ALA A 18 6.99 17.79 67.51
CA ALA A 18 5.97 16.89 67.02
C ALA A 18 4.62 17.60 66.91
N LEU A 19 3.77 17.21 65.95
CA LEU A 19 2.33 17.16 66.18
C LEU A 19 1.68 16.20 65.16
N SER A 20 1.14 15.11 65.69
CA SER A 20 0.20 14.21 65.02
C SER A 20 -1.04 14.99 64.57
N LEU A 21 -1.56 14.73 63.37
CA LEU A 21 -2.93 15.10 63.05
C LEU A 21 -3.66 13.92 62.42
N ALA A 22 -4.67 13.47 63.16
CA ALA A 22 -5.59 12.41 62.82
C ALA A 22 -6.66 12.92 61.83
N LEU A 23 -7.00 12.00 60.92
CA LEU A 23 -8.28 11.74 60.28
C LEU A 23 -9.45 12.69 60.64
N SER A 24 -9.98 13.37 59.63
CA SER A 24 -11.37 13.83 59.62
C SER A 24 -12.00 13.62 58.24
N LEU A 25 -12.85 12.61 58.20
CA LEU A 25 -13.79 12.27 57.15
C LEU A 25 -14.84 13.41 57.05
N SER A 26 -15.09 13.93 55.85
CA SER A 26 -16.27 14.78 55.60
C SER A 26 -16.89 14.38 54.28
N LEU A 27 -17.98 13.62 54.41
CA LEU A 27 -18.92 13.24 53.38
C LEU A 27 -19.69 14.50 52.96
N ALA A 28 -19.61 14.89 51.69
CA ALA A 28 -20.53 15.86 51.10
C ALA A 28 -21.23 15.19 49.91
N LEU A 29 -22.49 14.80 50.12
CA LEU A 29 -23.43 14.46 49.05
C LEU A 29 -23.71 15.73 48.24
N GLY A 30 -23.30 15.72 46.97
CA GLY A 30 -23.78 16.67 45.97
C GLY A 30 -24.38 15.89 44.81
N LEU A 31 -25.71 15.90 44.70
CA LEU A 31 -26.43 15.49 43.50
C LEU A 31 -26.01 16.42 42.35
N GLY A 32 -25.34 15.86 41.35
CA GLY A 32 -25.09 16.50 40.06
C GLY A 32 -25.71 15.65 38.96
N LEU A 33 -26.71 16.21 38.26
CA LEU A 33 -27.29 15.69 37.03
C LEU A 33 -26.18 15.35 36.03
N VAL A 34 -26.06 14.08 35.65
CA VAL A 34 -25.28 13.67 34.47
C VAL A 34 -26.16 13.95 33.26
N ALA A 35 -25.82 14.99 32.50
CA ALA A 35 -26.36 15.19 31.16
C ALA A 35 -25.88 14.02 30.28
N ALA A 36 -26.82 13.27 29.71
CA ALA A 36 -26.53 12.28 28.68
C ALA A 36 -26.00 12.99 27.44
N GLY A 37 -24.68 12.94 27.23
CA GLY A 37 -24.07 13.26 25.95
C GLY A 37 -24.50 12.26 24.88
N PRO A 38 -24.41 12.62 23.58
CA PRO A 38 -24.77 11.72 22.50
C PRO A 38 -23.90 10.46 22.59
N ALA A 39 -24.53 9.30 22.40
CA ALA A 39 -23.97 7.97 22.56
C ALA A 39 -22.57 7.87 21.94
N GLY A 40 -21.58 7.63 22.80
CA GLY A 40 -20.17 7.54 22.43
C GLY A 40 -19.92 6.43 21.41
N ALA A 41 -18.97 6.70 20.51
CA ALA A 41 -18.27 5.65 19.81
C ALA A 41 -17.72 4.65 20.85
N ALA A 42 -17.99 3.36 20.65
CA ALA A 42 -17.44 2.31 21.49
C ALA A 42 -15.89 2.34 21.39
N PRO A 43 -15.17 2.12 22.50
CA PRO A 43 -13.70 2.12 22.48
C PRO A 43 -13.16 0.99 21.59
N ALA A 44 -11.96 1.22 21.03
CA ALA A 44 -11.15 0.19 20.40
C ALA A 44 -10.97 -0.99 21.38
N ALA A 45 -11.12 -2.21 20.89
CA ALA A 45 -10.96 -3.41 21.70
C ALA A 45 -9.82 -4.27 21.14
N ASP A 46 -8.88 -4.62 22.02
CA ASP A 46 -7.86 -5.63 21.74
C ASP A 46 -8.55 -7.00 21.72
N LEU A 47 -8.57 -7.65 20.57
CA LEU A 47 -9.17 -8.96 20.36
C LEU A 47 -8.08 -10.00 20.12
N THR A 48 -7.87 -10.90 21.08
CA THR A 48 -6.96 -12.03 20.93
C THR A 48 -7.72 -13.32 20.68
N GLY A 49 -7.33 -14.11 19.68
CA GLY A 49 -8.03 -15.36 19.37
C GLY A 49 -7.46 -16.13 18.19
N GLU A 50 -8.20 -17.15 17.77
CA GLU A 50 -7.92 -17.96 16.59
C GLU A 50 -8.82 -17.52 15.44
N VAL A 51 -8.27 -17.31 14.25
CA VAL A 51 -9.08 -17.10 13.04
C VAL A 51 -9.66 -18.44 12.58
N VAL A 52 -10.98 -18.54 12.49
CA VAL A 52 -11.66 -19.82 12.21
C VAL A 52 -12.44 -19.83 10.89
N ALA A 53 -12.73 -18.65 10.33
CA ALA A 53 -13.26 -18.52 8.98
C ALA A 53 -12.87 -17.17 8.39
N THR A 54 -12.68 -17.14 7.07
CA THR A 54 -12.47 -15.91 6.31
C THR A 54 -13.32 -15.94 5.05
N ARG A 55 -13.88 -14.79 4.67
CA ARG A 55 -14.65 -14.61 3.45
C ARG A 55 -14.28 -13.27 2.84
N ALA A 56 -13.49 -13.34 1.79
CA ALA A 56 -13.13 -12.17 1.00
C ALA A 56 -14.12 -11.96 -0.15
N ARG A 57 -14.34 -10.71 -0.51
CA ARG A 57 -15.13 -10.31 -1.69
C ARG A 57 -14.55 -9.03 -2.28
N TRP A 58 -14.78 -8.83 -3.57
CA TRP A 58 -14.65 -7.51 -4.17
C TRP A 58 -15.74 -6.57 -3.62
N THR A 59 -15.42 -5.29 -3.52
CA THR A 59 -16.41 -4.20 -3.42
C THR A 59 -17.23 -4.15 -4.71
N SER A 60 -18.42 -3.55 -4.69
CA SER A 60 -19.30 -3.59 -5.87
C SER A 60 -18.74 -2.84 -7.09
N ASP A 61 -17.84 -1.88 -6.86
CA ASP A 61 -17.08 -1.17 -7.89
C ASP A 61 -15.90 -1.99 -8.42
N GLY A 62 -15.57 -3.12 -7.78
CA GLY A 62 -14.43 -3.97 -8.15
C GLY A 62 -13.06 -3.38 -7.80
N GLY A 63 -13.00 -2.25 -7.09
CA GLY A 63 -11.77 -1.49 -6.86
C GLY A 63 -10.90 -1.99 -5.70
N ARG A 64 -11.45 -2.79 -4.77
CA ARG A 64 -10.70 -3.33 -3.62
C ARG A 64 -11.27 -4.64 -3.08
N ILE A 65 -10.44 -5.45 -2.42
CA ILE A 65 -10.86 -6.65 -1.69
C ILE A 65 -11.11 -6.33 -0.21
N VAL A 66 -12.25 -6.75 0.31
CA VAL A 66 -12.56 -6.70 1.75
C VAL A 66 -12.79 -8.12 2.26
N THR A 67 -12.11 -8.47 3.35
CA THR A 67 -12.25 -9.77 4.01
C THR A 67 -13.03 -9.63 5.31
N GLU A 68 -14.12 -10.39 5.42
CA GLU A 68 -14.78 -10.67 6.70
C GLU A 68 -14.09 -11.86 7.36
N VAL A 69 -13.71 -11.70 8.63
CA VAL A 69 -12.93 -12.67 9.40
C VAL A 69 -13.71 -13.01 10.66
N GLU A 70 -13.94 -14.30 10.88
CA GLU A 70 -14.46 -14.81 12.14
C GLU A 70 -13.32 -15.25 13.04
N VAL A 71 -13.21 -14.59 14.20
CA VAL A 71 -12.20 -14.86 15.23
C VAL A 71 -12.88 -15.47 16.44
N ARG A 72 -12.42 -16.65 16.85
CA ARG A 72 -12.76 -17.25 18.14
C ARG A 72 -11.85 -16.64 19.21
N GLY A 73 -12.39 -15.72 20.01
CA GLY A 73 -11.68 -15.08 21.10
C GLY A 73 -11.21 -16.07 22.16
N ALA A 74 -10.22 -15.69 22.96
CA ALA A 74 -9.70 -16.49 24.07
C ALA A 74 -10.76 -16.88 25.12
N ASP A 75 -11.87 -16.13 25.17
CA ASP A 75 -13.04 -16.41 26.01
C ASP A 75 -14.05 -17.38 25.36
N GLY A 76 -13.73 -17.90 24.17
CA GLY A 76 -14.57 -18.80 23.39
C GLY A 76 -15.69 -18.12 22.60
N ARG A 77 -15.83 -16.79 22.65
CA ARG A 77 -16.84 -16.07 21.86
C ARG A 77 -16.37 -15.88 20.43
N MET A 78 -17.33 -15.85 19.51
CA MET A 78 -17.08 -15.56 18.11
C MET A 78 -17.22 -14.07 17.84
N HIS A 79 -16.26 -13.50 17.13
CA HIS A 79 -16.21 -12.10 16.72
C HIS A 79 -16.07 -12.02 15.21
N THR A 80 -16.87 -11.17 14.57
CA THR A 80 -16.72 -10.86 13.14
C THR A 80 -16.01 -9.52 13.00
N VAL A 81 -14.89 -9.51 12.28
CA VAL A 81 -14.13 -8.30 11.97
C VAL A 81 -13.95 -8.18 10.46
N SER A 82 -13.79 -6.95 9.97
CA SER A 82 -13.55 -6.62 8.57
C SER A 82 -12.13 -6.11 8.39
N GLN A 83 -11.44 -6.59 7.37
CA GLN A 83 -10.08 -6.19 7.02
C GLN A 83 -10.01 -5.82 5.54
N LEU A 84 -9.20 -4.82 5.22
CA LEU A 84 -8.86 -4.47 3.83
C LEU A 84 -7.74 -5.40 3.34
N GLY A 85 -7.89 -5.93 2.14
CA GLY A 85 -7.02 -7.01 1.63
C GLY A 85 -7.69 -8.37 1.76
N GLY A 86 -7.08 -9.38 1.16
CA GLY A 86 -7.64 -10.74 1.06
C GLY A 86 -7.43 -11.36 -0.30
N ARG A 87 -8.15 -12.46 -0.58
CA ARG A 87 -8.09 -13.17 -1.85
C ARG A 87 -9.46 -13.52 -2.41
N VAL A 88 -9.72 -13.15 -3.66
CA VAL A 88 -10.99 -13.38 -4.36
C VAL A 88 -10.71 -13.68 -5.83
N ASP A 89 -11.32 -14.74 -6.36
CA ASP A 89 -11.26 -15.09 -7.79
C ASP A 89 -9.82 -15.21 -8.36
N GLY A 90 -8.90 -15.82 -7.60
CA GLY A 90 -7.51 -16.03 -8.02
C GLY A 90 -6.60 -14.80 -7.93
N LEU A 91 -7.12 -13.67 -7.44
CA LEU A 91 -6.36 -12.45 -7.17
C LEU A 91 -6.31 -12.18 -5.67
N ALA A 92 -5.20 -11.61 -5.20
CA ALA A 92 -5.04 -11.13 -3.84
C ALA A 92 -4.65 -9.65 -3.79
N MET A 93 -5.00 -9.00 -2.69
CA MET A 93 -4.71 -7.59 -2.43
C MET A 93 -4.06 -7.45 -1.05
N ARG A 94 -2.94 -6.71 -0.98
CA ARG A 94 -2.21 -6.39 0.26
C ARG A 94 -1.93 -4.89 0.35
N ILE A 95 -1.98 -4.35 1.57
CA ILE A 95 -1.68 -2.95 1.89
C ILE A 95 -0.41 -2.95 2.74
N ILE A 96 0.60 -2.17 2.36
CA ILE A 96 1.90 -2.12 3.03
C ILE A 96 2.28 -0.65 3.30
N PRO A 97 2.60 -0.25 4.55
CA PRO A 97 2.44 -1.01 5.78
C PRO A 97 0.95 -1.25 6.11
N GLY A 98 0.63 -2.45 6.61
CA GLY A 98 -0.72 -2.81 7.01
C GLY A 98 -0.78 -4.22 7.61
N PRO A 99 -1.83 -4.55 8.38
CA PRO A 99 -1.97 -5.89 8.94
C PRO A 99 -2.08 -6.92 7.81
N PRO A 100 -1.40 -8.07 7.90
CA PRO A 100 -1.47 -9.13 6.90
C PRO A 100 -2.90 -9.63 6.77
N PRO A 101 -3.34 -10.02 5.56
CA PRO A 101 -4.60 -10.71 5.41
C PRO A 101 -4.69 -11.89 6.37
N LEU A 102 -5.67 -11.87 7.26
CA LEU A 102 -5.89 -12.93 8.23
C LEU A 102 -6.29 -14.22 7.51
N VAL A 103 -5.72 -15.35 7.91
CA VAL A 103 -6.06 -16.67 7.36
C VAL A 103 -6.53 -17.63 8.44
N VAL A 104 -7.33 -18.63 8.04
CA VAL A 104 -7.84 -19.65 8.97
C VAL A 104 -6.68 -20.39 9.62
N GLY A 105 -6.69 -20.44 10.96
CA GLY A 105 -5.65 -21.06 11.78
C GLY A 105 -4.70 -20.05 12.45
N ASP A 106 -4.71 -18.78 12.04
CA ASP A 106 -3.86 -17.77 12.68
C ASP A 106 -4.21 -17.59 14.15
N GLN A 107 -3.18 -17.52 15.00
CA GLN A 107 -3.30 -17.01 16.36
C GLN A 107 -2.97 -15.52 16.34
N VAL A 108 -3.97 -14.69 16.66
CA VAL A 108 -3.90 -13.25 16.41
C VAL A 108 -4.11 -12.45 17.68
N ALA A 109 -3.44 -11.30 17.75
CA ALA A 109 -3.81 -10.19 18.63
C ALA A 109 -4.19 -8.99 17.74
N LEU A 110 -5.47 -8.64 17.70
CA LEU A 110 -6.02 -7.62 16.82
C LEU A 110 -6.30 -6.32 17.57
N VAL A 111 -5.88 -5.21 17.00
CA VAL A 111 -6.38 -3.88 17.36
C VAL A 111 -7.57 -3.59 16.43
N THR A 112 -8.72 -3.24 17.01
CA THR A 112 -9.96 -3.03 16.22
C THR A 112 -10.64 -1.72 16.52
N ARG A 113 -11.34 -1.16 15.53
CA ARG A 113 -12.23 0.01 15.69
C ARG A 113 -13.67 -0.28 15.27
N ALA A 114 -14.63 0.43 15.85
CA ALA A 114 -16.00 0.45 15.33
C ALA A 114 -16.10 1.37 14.10
N GLY A 115 -16.84 0.93 13.08
CA GLY A 115 -17.10 1.65 11.84
C GLY A 115 -18.54 1.46 11.36
N ARG A 116 -18.88 2.10 10.23
CA ARG A 116 -20.16 1.91 9.54
C ARG A 116 -19.96 1.80 8.03
N THR A 117 -20.74 0.97 7.35
CA THR A 117 -20.75 0.87 5.88
C THR A 117 -21.39 2.11 5.23
N GLY A 118 -21.27 2.26 3.90
CA GLY A 118 -21.99 3.31 3.15
C GLY A 118 -23.52 3.26 3.35
N ALA A 119 -24.08 2.06 3.53
CA ALA A 119 -25.48 1.82 3.88
C ALA A 119 -25.82 1.99 5.39
N GLY A 120 -24.84 2.34 6.24
CA GLY A 120 -25.04 2.66 7.65
C GLY A 120 -25.00 1.48 8.63
N ALA A 121 -24.68 0.26 8.17
CA ALA A 121 -24.56 -0.93 9.02
C ALA A 121 -23.28 -0.86 9.89
N ALA A 122 -23.36 -1.27 11.15
CA ALA A 122 -22.19 -1.29 12.05
C ALA A 122 -21.22 -2.41 11.67
N VAL A 123 -19.91 -2.11 11.67
CA VAL A 123 -18.83 -3.07 11.38
C VAL A 123 -17.68 -2.85 12.36
N THR A 124 -16.96 -3.90 12.72
CA THR A 124 -15.69 -3.80 13.47
C THR A 124 -14.54 -3.99 12.49
N VAL A 125 -13.61 -3.03 12.42
CA VAL A 125 -12.52 -3.01 11.44
C VAL A 125 -11.20 -3.33 12.13
N VAL A 126 -10.37 -4.18 11.52
CA VAL A 126 -9.01 -4.47 11.99
C VAL A 126 -8.08 -3.34 11.59
N GLU A 127 -7.31 -2.82 12.55
CA GLU A 127 -6.28 -1.79 12.31
C GLU A 127 -4.85 -2.34 12.44
N ALA A 128 -4.61 -3.38 13.27
CA ALA A 128 -3.33 -4.08 13.38
C ALA A 128 -3.53 -5.54 13.85
N ALA A 129 -2.61 -6.47 13.55
CA ALA A 129 -2.79 -7.92 13.83
C ALA A 129 -1.48 -8.72 14.10
N THR A 130 -1.08 -9.03 15.33
CA THR A 130 0.24 -9.67 15.59
C THR A 130 0.26 -11.20 15.47
N ILE A 131 1.29 -11.79 14.82
CA ILE A 131 1.58 -13.24 14.69
C ILE A 131 3.06 -13.51 15.09
N THR A 132 3.42 -14.65 15.71
CA THR A 132 4.76 -14.88 16.34
C THR A 132 5.61 -15.99 15.69
N ILE A 133 6.84 -15.69 15.19
CA ILE A 133 7.90 -16.66 14.75
C ILE A 133 9.33 -16.04 14.94
N PRO A 134 10.42 -16.81 15.22
CA PRO A 134 11.79 -16.30 15.56
C PRO A 134 12.81 -16.29 14.38
N ALA A 135 13.94 -15.54 14.47
CA ALA A 135 14.64 -14.84 13.34
C ALA A 135 16.17 -15.00 13.01
N ARG A 136 16.62 -14.56 11.78
CA ARG A 136 17.86 -13.87 11.22
C ARG A 136 17.65 -13.43 9.71
N THR A 137 18.40 -12.46 9.10
CA THR A 137 18.14 -11.85 7.74
C THR A 137 19.31 -11.69 6.72
N ASP A 138 19.05 -11.97 5.42
CA ASP A 138 19.28 -11.11 4.21
C ASP A 138 17.96 -10.43 3.72
N PHE A 139 17.66 -10.26 2.41
CA PHE A 139 16.57 -9.38 1.92
C PHE A 139 15.18 -10.03 1.97
N VAL A 140 14.12 -9.22 2.10
CA VAL A 140 12.74 -9.72 2.27
C VAL A 140 11.88 -9.36 1.07
N ARG A 141 11.18 -10.35 0.52
CA ARG A 141 10.26 -10.17 -0.62
C ARG A 141 8.80 -10.22 -0.17
N THR A 142 7.95 -9.45 -0.84
CA THR A 142 6.51 -9.53 -0.64
C THR A 142 5.99 -10.89 -1.09
N GLY A 143 5.09 -11.46 -0.29
CA GLY A 143 4.53 -12.80 -0.49
C GLY A 143 4.80 -13.69 0.71
N PRO A 144 5.07 -15.00 0.51
CA PRO A 144 4.73 -15.70 -0.72
C PRO A 144 3.21 -15.75 -0.94
N THR A 145 2.79 -16.09 -2.16
CA THR A 145 1.45 -16.59 -2.50
C THR A 145 1.18 -17.89 -1.75
N THR A 146 -0.04 -18.42 -1.83
CA THR A 146 -0.30 -19.74 -1.20
C THR A 146 0.50 -20.89 -1.79
N SER A 147 1.00 -20.75 -3.01
CA SER A 147 1.82 -21.80 -3.65
C SER A 147 3.31 -21.66 -3.30
N GLY A 148 3.70 -20.60 -2.57
CA GLY A 148 5.09 -20.32 -2.22
C GLY A 148 5.81 -19.38 -3.18
N ARG A 149 5.12 -18.71 -4.12
CA ARG A 149 5.75 -17.76 -5.07
C ARG A 149 5.83 -16.37 -4.47
N TYR A 150 6.97 -15.72 -4.60
CA TYR A 150 7.11 -14.32 -4.19
C TYR A 150 6.70 -13.38 -5.32
N LEU A 151 6.24 -12.20 -4.93
CA LEU A 151 5.68 -11.22 -5.85
C LEU A 151 6.77 -10.66 -6.77
N ARG A 152 6.42 -10.43 -8.03
CA ARG A 152 7.27 -9.77 -9.04
C ARG A 152 6.42 -9.18 -10.17
N TRP A 153 6.93 -8.17 -10.85
CA TRP A 153 6.42 -7.80 -12.17
C TRP A 153 6.85 -8.83 -13.22
N ALA A 154 5.97 -9.14 -14.19
CA ALA A 154 6.33 -9.99 -15.33
C ALA A 154 6.90 -9.20 -16.52
N SER A 155 6.58 -7.90 -16.61
CA SER A 155 7.05 -6.99 -17.66
C SER A 155 8.51 -6.58 -17.43
N GLY A 156 9.17 -6.05 -18.47
CA GLY A 156 10.53 -5.52 -18.39
C GLY A 156 10.62 -4.22 -17.59
N CYS A 157 9.47 -3.62 -17.29
CA CYS A 157 9.34 -2.42 -16.49
C CYS A 157 8.11 -2.52 -15.58
N ALA A 158 8.05 -1.62 -14.60
CA ALA A 158 6.85 -1.32 -13.85
C ALA A 158 6.44 0.12 -14.14
N GLN A 159 5.32 0.31 -14.83
CA GLN A 159 4.86 1.65 -15.21
C GLN A 159 4.27 2.38 -14.01
N LEU A 160 4.48 3.69 -13.89
CA LEU A 160 3.92 4.49 -12.81
C LEU A 160 3.44 5.84 -13.34
N ALA A 161 2.16 6.15 -13.13
CA ALA A 161 1.61 7.48 -13.39
C ALA A 161 1.65 8.31 -12.10
N VAL A 162 1.87 9.62 -12.21
CA VAL A 162 1.90 10.52 -11.05
C VAL A 162 0.64 11.39 -11.04
N ASP A 163 0.01 11.56 -9.89
CA ASP A 163 -1.12 12.47 -9.74
C ASP A 163 -0.76 13.87 -10.26
N GLU A 164 -1.55 14.36 -11.21
CA GLU A 164 -1.34 15.65 -11.86
C GLU A 164 -1.48 16.83 -10.89
N THR A 165 -2.21 16.63 -9.80
CA THR A 165 -2.44 17.63 -8.75
C THR A 165 -1.19 17.89 -7.92
N GLY A 166 -0.35 16.87 -7.72
CA GLY A 166 0.80 16.97 -6.82
C GLY A 166 0.40 17.25 -5.37
N THR A 167 1.28 17.92 -4.62
CA THR A 167 0.98 18.38 -3.26
C THR A 167 1.12 19.90 -3.16
N ASN A 168 0.21 20.55 -2.44
CA ASN A 168 0.31 21.99 -2.17
C ASN A 168 1.33 22.34 -1.06
N GLN A 169 1.97 21.33 -0.48
CA GLN A 169 2.90 21.47 0.64
C GLN A 169 4.33 21.71 0.20
N VAL A 170 4.63 21.55 -1.10
CA VAL A 170 5.92 21.86 -1.69
C VAL A 170 5.74 23.08 -2.59
N PRO A 171 6.52 24.16 -2.42
CA PRO A 171 6.39 25.32 -3.29
C PRO A 171 6.75 25.03 -4.74
N GLY A 172 5.87 25.42 -5.67
CA GLY A 172 6.06 25.16 -7.10
C GLY A 172 5.72 23.71 -7.46
N ASP A 173 6.57 23.09 -8.28
CA ASP A 173 6.46 21.71 -8.75
C ASP A 173 7.63 20.85 -8.21
N GLY A 174 8.19 21.22 -7.05
CA GLY A 174 9.40 20.61 -6.50
C GLY A 174 9.24 19.13 -6.12
N GLU A 175 8.01 18.72 -5.80
CA GLU A 175 7.61 17.34 -5.53
C GLU A 175 7.82 16.45 -6.75
N PHE A 176 7.50 16.91 -7.97
CA PHE A 176 7.66 16.11 -9.18
C PHE A 176 9.13 15.81 -9.47
N ALA A 177 10.01 16.79 -9.24
CA ALA A 177 11.45 16.56 -9.36
C ALA A 177 11.97 15.58 -8.28
N ALA A 178 11.37 15.59 -7.08
CA ALA A 178 11.69 14.60 -6.04
C ALA A 178 11.18 13.20 -6.39
N VAL A 179 10.04 13.09 -7.06
CA VAL A 179 9.52 11.84 -7.62
C VAL A 179 10.46 11.28 -8.68
N ASP A 180 10.82 12.10 -9.68
CA ASP A 180 11.76 11.71 -10.75
C ASP A 180 13.11 11.23 -10.15
N ALA A 181 13.59 11.90 -9.09
CA ALA A 181 14.82 11.51 -8.40
C ALA A 181 14.71 10.18 -7.65
N ALA A 182 13.59 9.90 -6.97
CA ALA A 182 13.37 8.62 -6.28
C ALA A 182 13.28 7.44 -7.27
N ILE A 183 12.64 7.66 -8.42
CA ILE A 183 12.61 6.69 -9.53
C ILE A 183 14.01 6.46 -10.08
N ALA A 184 14.78 7.53 -10.31
CA ALA A 184 16.16 7.42 -10.77
C ALA A 184 17.06 6.68 -9.78
N THR A 185 16.88 6.86 -8.47
CA THR A 185 17.60 6.11 -7.42
C THR A 185 17.49 4.60 -7.63
N TRP A 186 16.30 4.09 -7.92
CA TRP A 186 16.10 2.68 -8.25
C TRP A 186 16.70 2.31 -9.60
N ASN A 187 16.29 2.99 -10.67
CA ASN A 187 16.71 2.67 -12.04
C ASN A 187 18.24 2.68 -12.20
N ASP A 188 18.92 3.72 -11.70
CA ASP A 188 20.38 3.86 -11.81
C ASP A 188 21.10 2.90 -10.86
N GLY A 189 20.54 2.65 -9.67
CA GLY A 189 21.14 1.80 -8.65
C GLY A 189 21.30 0.35 -9.12
N VAL A 190 20.32 -0.17 -9.86
CA VAL A 190 20.29 -1.59 -10.28
C VAL A 190 20.67 -1.82 -11.74
N ALA A 191 20.87 -0.76 -12.54
CA ALA A 191 21.13 -0.84 -13.99
C ALA A 191 22.32 -1.76 -14.37
N ALA A 192 23.27 -1.97 -13.46
CA ALA A 192 24.41 -2.85 -13.71
C ALA A 192 24.09 -4.35 -13.63
N CYS A 193 22.97 -4.73 -12.98
CA CYS A 193 22.65 -6.12 -12.67
C CYS A 193 21.22 -6.55 -13.04
N SER A 194 20.31 -5.58 -13.21
CA SER A 194 18.89 -5.82 -13.44
C SER A 194 18.39 -5.17 -14.71
N TYR A 195 17.43 -5.81 -15.37
CA TYR A 195 16.69 -5.19 -16.48
C TYR A 195 15.55 -4.30 -16.00
N MET A 196 15.09 -4.47 -14.75
CA MET A 196 13.88 -3.83 -14.27
C MET A 196 14.05 -2.32 -14.18
N THR A 197 13.10 -1.60 -14.76
CA THR A 197 12.99 -0.14 -14.64
C THR A 197 11.61 0.26 -14.20
N ILE A 198 11.50 1.28 -13.37
CA ILE A 198 10.26 2.00 -13.15
C ILE A 198 10.10 3.02 -14.29
N ASP A 199 9.05 2.88 -15.08
CA ASP A 199 8.76 3.71 -16.26
C ASP A 199 7.67 4.74 -15.92
N GLN A 200 8.04 6.01 -15.76
CA GLN A 200 7.08 7.07 -15.47
C GLN A 200 6.30 7.45 -16.73
N VAL A 201 5.03 7.04 -16.81
CA VAL A 201 4.19 7.21 -18.01
C VAL A 201 3.50 8.58 -18.12
N GLY A 202 3.82 9.50 -17.22
CA GLY A 202 3.32 10.87 -17.19
C GLY A 202 2.41 11.16 -16.01
N ARG A 203 1.63 12.24 -16.14
CA ARG A 203 0.69 12.68 -15.11
C ARG A 203 -0.73 12.19 -15.39
N THR A 204 -1.50 11.92 -14.34
CA THR A 204 -2.87 11.42 -14.42
C THR A 204 -3.76 12.06 -13.36
N SER A 205 -5.08 12.09 -13.60
CA SER A 205 -6.09 12.39 -12.57
C SER A 205 -6.72 11.10 -12.01
N GLY A 206 -6.06 9.95 -12.20
CA GLY A 206 -6.48 8.64 -11.74
C GLY A 206 -6.51 8.53 -10.22
N GLU A 207 -7.24 7.55 -9.74
CA GLU A 207 -7.42 7.28 -8.31
C GLU A 207 -7.01 5.84 -8.04
N VAL A 208 -6.58 5.56 -6.81
CA VAL A 208 -6.10 4.24 -6.39
C VAL A 208 -7.18 3.16 -6.54
N GLY A 209 -6.86 2.05 -7.20
CA GLY A 209 -7.78 0.94 -7.43
C GLY A 209 -7.23 -0.07 -8.44
N ARG A 210 -7.89 -1.22 -8.57
CA ARG A 210 -7.52 -2.24 -9.58
C ARG A 210 -8.02 -1.84 -10.97
N ASP A 211 -7.36 -0.86 -11.58
CA ASP A 211 -7.59 -0.42 -12.96
C ASP A 211 -6.40 -0.73 -13.88
N PHE A 212 -5.41 -1.47 -13.35
CA PHE A 212 -4.17 -1.86 -14.03
C PHE A 212 -3.29 -0.67 -14.41
N THR A 213 -3.55 0.49 -13.79
CA THR A 213 -2.78 1.72 -13.92
C THR A 213 -2.26 2.12 -12.55
N ASN A 214 -1.03 1.71 -12.29
CA ASN A 214 -0.29 2.11 -11.10
C ASN A 214 -0.22 3.63 -10.98
N VAL A 215 -0.64 4.18 -9.83
CA VAL A 215 -0.62 5.63 -9.61
C VAL A 215 0.05 6.02 -8.29
N LEU A 216 0.85 7.09 -8.32
CA LEU A 216 1.38 7.78 -7.16
C LEU A 216 0.51 9.00 -6.82
N LEU A 217 -0.15 8.99 -5.66
CA LEU A 217 -1.01 10.07 -5.17
C LEU A 217 -0.44 10.80 -3.95
N PHE A 218 -0.74 12.08 -3.87
CA PHE A 218 -0.49 12.89 -2.67
C PHE A 218 -1.81 13.17 -1.94
N ARG A 219 -1.93 12.68 -0.71
CA ARG A 219 -3.13 12.89 0.11
C ARG A 219 -2.96 14.08 1.04
N ASP A 220 -3.38 15.27 0.60
CA ASP A 220 -3.27 16.50 1.40
C ASP A 220 -4.50 16.78 2.30
N GLN A 221 -5.65 16.16 2.02
CA GLN A 221 -6.91 16.49 2.70
C GLN A 221 -7.44 15.38 3.61
N THR A 222 -7.34 14.13 3.19
CA THR A 222 -7.85 12.98 3.93
C THR A 222 -6.92 11.79 3.73
N TRP A 223 -6.47 11.17 4.82
CA TRP A 223 -5.59 10.00 4.80
C TRP A 223 -6.41 8.71 4.79
N CYS A 224 -7.26 8.61 3.77
CA CYS A 224 -8.18 7.52 3.58
C CYS A 224 -8.44 7.30 2.10
N ARG A 225 -8.72 6.06 1.70
CA ARG A 225 -9.46 5.82 0.48
C ARG A 225 -10.87 6.37 0.64
N PRO A 226 -11.40 7.09 -0.37
CA PRO A 226 -12.76 7.56 -0.34
C PRO A 226 -13.77 6.40 -0.24
N ALA A 227 -14.98 6.70 0.22
CA ALA A 227 -16.07 5.75 0.20
C ALA A 227 -16.45 5.47 -1.26
N VAL A 228 -16.69 4.20 -1.59
CA VAL A 228 -17.11 3.74 -2.92
C VAL A 228 -18.23 2.74 -2.75
N ASP A 229 -19.34 2.98 -3.44
CA ASP A 229 -20.55 2.15 -3.40
C ASP A 229 -20.94 1.59 -2.01
N ASP A 230 -20.70 0.29 -1.79
CA ASP A 230 -21.06 -0.46 -0.59
C ASP A 230 -19.97 -0.46 0.50
N ASP A 231 -18.77 0.07 0.22
CA ASP A 231 -17.65 0.19 1.14
C ASP A 231 -17.48 1.63 1.64
N PRO A 232 -17.40 1.85 2.96
CA PRO A 232 -17.16 3.19 3.51
C PRO A 232 -15.73 3.65 3.21
N ALA A 233 -15.44 4.91 3.53
CA ALA A 233 -14.07 5.40 3.49
C ALA A 233 -13.18 4.53 4.41
N ARG A 234 -12.02 4.13 3.89
CA ARG A 234 -11.04 3.29 4.59
C ARG A 234 -9.81 4.12 4.88
N CYS A 235 -9.62 4.48 6.14
CA CYS A 235 -8.50 5.30 6.57
C CYS A 235 -7.31 4.42 6.93
N TYR A 236 -6.14 4.89 6.56
CA TYR A 236 -4.86 4.26 6.89
C TYR A 236 -4.44 4.65 8.31
N ASP A 237 -3.41 3.98 8.83
CA ASP A 237 -2.77 4.40 10.08
C ASP A 237 -2.21 5.83 9.89
N SER A 238 -2.58 6.73 10.80
CA SER A 238 -2.08 8.11 10.81
C SER A 238 -0.56 8.23 10.99
N ASN A 239 0.10 7.17 11.46
CA ASN A 239 1.55 7.11 11.59
C ASN A 239 2.25 6.61 10.32
N ALA A 240 1.52 6.12 9.31
CA ALA A 240 2.09 5.74 8.03
C ALA A 240 2.34 7.00 7.18
N ALA A 241 3.59 7.22 6.78
CA ALA A 241 3.98 8.36 5.96
C ALA A 241 3.73 8.14 4.46
N GLY A 242 3.67 6.88 4.06
CA GLY A 242 3.25 6.41 2.75
C GLY A 242 2.56 5.05 2.90
N VAL A 243 1.83 4.64 1.88
CA VAL A 243 1.34 3.27 1.71
C VAL A 243 1.48 2.86 0.26
N THR A 244 1.85 1.61 0.04
CA THR A 244 1.80 0.93 -1.24
C THR A 244 0.74 -0.16 -1.19
N THR A 245 -0.21 -0.14 -2.11
CA THR A 245 -1.19 -1.22 -2.27
C THR A 245 -0.82 -2.05 -3.47
N VAL A 246 -0.63 -3.36 -3.28
CA VAL A 246 -0.24 -4.27 -4.36
C VAL A 246 -1.36 -5.29 -4.60
N THR A 247 -1.75 -5.43 -5.87
CA THR A 247 -2.64 -6.48 -6.36
C THR A 247 -1.85 -7.46 -7.22
N PHE A 248 -2.06 -8.76 -7.00
CA PHE A 248 -1.28 -9.81 -7.65
C PHE A 248 -2.08 -11.08 -7.89
N VAL A 249 -1.61 -11.91 -8.81
CA VAL A 249 -2.12 -13.25 -9.07
C VAL A 249 -1.73 -14.18 -7.93
N ASP A 250 -2.70 -14.84 -7.33
CA ASP A 250 -2.53 -15.76 -6.19
C ASP A 250 -3.39 -17.01 -6.41
N ASP A 251 -2.94 -17.82 -7.35
CA ASP A 251 -3.60 -19.01 -7.86
C ASP A 251 -2.54 -20.10 -8.13
N PRO A 252 -2.48 -21.18 -7.32
CA PRO A 252 -1.46 -22.22 -7.46
C PRO A 252 -1.50 -22.97 -8.78
N ASP A 253 -2.63 -22.93 -9.51
CA ASP A 253 -2.81 -23.60 -10.79
C ASP A 253 -2.50 -22.66 -11.98
N ASN A 254 -2.14 -21.40 -11.72
CA ASN A 254 -1.85 -20.38 -12.73
C ASN A 254 -0.34 -20.16 -12.87
N GLU A 255 0.19 -20.18 -14.10
CA GLU A 255 1.61 -19.93 -14.36
C GLU A 255 2.05 -18.50 -13.99
N ARG A 256 1.09 -17.56 -13.93
CA ARG A 256 1.29 -16.17 -13.49
C ARG A 256 1.29 -16.02 -11.97
N ASP A 257 1.23 -17.10 -11.17
CA ASP A 257 1.23 -17.00 -9.71
C ASP A 257 2.41 -16.16 -9.16
N GLY A 258 2.08 -15.17 -8.33
CA GLY A 258 3.00 -14.15 -7.81
C GLY A 258 3.23 -12.97 -8.75
N GLU A 259 2.60 -12.90 -9.91
CA GLU A 259 2.71 -11.73 -10.77
C GLU A 259 1.93 -10.55 -10.19
N ILE A 260 2.62 -9.43 -9.97
CA ILE A 260 2.01 -8.14 -9.65
C ILE A 260 1.31 -7.63 -10.91
N VAL A 261 0.04 -7.26 -10.77
CA VAL A 261 -0.78 -6.76 -11.87
C VAL A 261 -1.14 -5.28 -11.71
N ASP A 262 -1.01 -4.74 -10.51
CA ASP A 262 -1.36 -3.37 -10.16
C ASP A 262 -0.70 -3.04 -8.82
N ALA A 263 -0.11 -1.85 -8.70
CA ALA A 263 0.46 -1.35 -7.48
C ALA A 263 0.39 0.19 -7.42
N ASP A 264 -0.32 0.69 -6.43
CA ASP A 264 -0.54 2.12 -6.20
C ASP A 264 0.20 2.61 -4.97
N ILE A 265 0.68 3.84 -5.01
CA ILE A 265 1.39 4.49 -3.92
C ILE A 265 0.63 5.74 -3.47
N GLU A 266 0.45 5.92 -2.17
CA GLU A 266 -0.12 7.14 -1.60
C GLU A 266 0.87 7.73 -0.59
N LEU A 267 1.08 9.05 -0.63
CA LEU A 267 1.91 9.77 0.34
C LEU A 267 1.06 10.64 1.27
N ASN A 268 1.37 10.59 2.57
CA ASN A 268 0.55 11.18 3.61
C ASN A 268 0.89 12.66 3.86
N GLY A 269 0.18 13.55 3.19
CA GLY A 269 0.20 14.99 3.48
C GLY A 269 -0.74 15.43 4.61
N VAL A 270 -1.59 14.55 5.14
CA VAL A 270 -2.55 14.92 6.19
C VAL A 270 -1.89 14.93 7.56
N ASN A 271 -1.15 13.87 7.87
CA ASN A 271 -0.53 13.67 9.17
C ASN A 271 0.94 14.10 9.20
N PHE A 272 1.56 14.25 8.03
CA PHE A 272 2.93 14.71 7.87
C PHE A 272 2.99 15.93 6.95
N SER A 273 3.99 16.78 7.19
CA SER A 273 4.31 17.87 6.29
C SER A 273 5.22 17.33 5.20
N LEU A 274 4.65 17.08 4.00
CA LEU A 274 5.43 16.59 2.86
C LEU A 274 6.48 17.63 2.49
N ALA A 275 7.73 17.19 2.43
CA ALA A 275 8.88 18.06 2.32
C ALA A 275 9.82 17.63 1.19
N VAL A 276 10.52 18.62 0.64
CA VAL A 276 11.64 18.43 -0.26
C VAL A 276 12.81 19.23 0.28
N ALA A 277 13.93 18.56 0.56
CA ALA A 277 15.14 19.16 1.10
C ALA A 277 14.89 19.97 2.39
N GLY A 278 14.05 19.43 3.27
CA GLY A 278 13.69 20.06 4.54
C GLY A 278 12.63 21.15 4.43
N ALA A 279 12.23 21.58 3.24
CA ALA A 279 11.26 22.64 3.01
C ALA A 279 9.84 22.09 2.83
N SER A 280 8.86 22.71 3.48
CA SER A 280 7.43 22.38 3.36
C SER A 280 6.58 23.56 3.85
N SER A 281 5.44 23.79 3.22
CA SER A 281 4.34 24.65 3.68
C SER A 281 3.28 23.89 4.49
N GLY A 282 3.45 22.58 4.68
CA GLY A 282 2.58 21.76 5.54
C GLY A 282 2.55 22.24 6.99
N ALA A 283 1.42 22.00 7.65
CA ALA A 283 1.17 22.43 9.03
C ALA A 283 1.46 21.34 10.07
N ALA A 284 1.65 20.08 9.64
CA ALA A 284 1.92 18.97 10.53
C ALA A 284 3.33 19.08 11.15
N PRO A 285 3.50 18.68 12.41
CA PRO A 285 4.75 18.89 13.14
C PRO A 285 5.91 18.04 12.63
N CYS A 286 5.60 16.86 12.08
CA CYS A 286 6.58 15.92 11.55
C CYS A 286 6.73 16.15 10.04
N ARG A 287 7.97 16.33 9.57
CA ARG A 287 8.27 16.41 8.14
C ARG A 287 8.46 15.00 7.58
N SER A 288 7.89 14.74 6.41
CA SER A 288 8.10 13.52 5.64
C SER A 288 8.79 13.92 4.33
N GLU A 289 10.06 13.56 4.18
CA GLU A 289 10.81 13.90 2.96
C GLU A 289 10.35 12.99 1.83
N ILE A 290 9.84 13.58 0.74
CA ILE A 290 9.26 12.82 -0.38
C ILE A 290 10.26 11.80 -0.92
N GLY A 291 11.53 12.20 -1.11
CA GLY A 291 12.57 11.28 -1.58
C GLY A 291 12.86 10.12 -0.62
N ASN A 292 12.73 10.33 0.70
CA ASN A 292 12.92 9.28 1.71
C ASN A 292 11.77 8.27 1.66
N THR A 293 10.54 8.79 1.79
CA THR A 293 9.33 7.97 1.88
C THR A 293 9.05 7.28 0.55
N LEU A 294 9.14 7.98 -0.57
CA LEU A 294 8.84 7.40 -1.87
C LEU A 294 9.85 6.33 -2.28
N THR A 295 11.15 6.50 -2.00
CA THR A 295 12.14 5.47 -2.32
C THR A 295 11.83 4.15 -1.59
N HIS A 296 11.35 4.23 -0.35
CA HIS A 296 10.82 3.08 0.40
C HIS A 296 9.57 2.47 -0.24
N GLU A 297 8.55 3.30 -0.54
CA GLU A 297 7.32 2.81 -1.19
C GLU A 297 7.60 2.18 -2.57
N LEU A 298 8.57 2.70 -3.32
CA LEU A 298 9.00 2.13 -4.58
C LEU A 298 9.64 0.74 -4.42
N GLY A 299 10.24 0.43 -3.25
CA GLY A 299 10.68 -0.92 -2.95
C GLY A 299 9.51 -1.89 -2.82
N HIS A 300 8.44 -1.50 -2.12
CA HIS A 300 7.19 -2.28 -2.08
C HIS A 300 6.55 -2.43 -3.46
N PHE A 301 6.54 -1.36 -4.24
CA PHE A 301 6.08 -1.35 -5.62
C PHE A 301 6.84 -2.37 -6.49
N LEU A 302 8.13 -2.59 -6.24
CA LEU A 302 8.97 -3.58 -6.93
C LEU A 302 8.87 -5.01 -6.35
N GLY A 303 8.10 -5.21 -5.27
CA GLY A 303 7.86 -6.50 -4.63
C GLY A 303 8.78 -6.80 -3.43
N LEU A 304 9.37 -5.79 -2.82
CA LEU A 304 10.16 -5.91 -1.59
C LEU A 304 9.31 -5.67 -0.35
N GLU A 305 9.78 -6.18 0.78
CA GLU A 305 9.08 -6.11 2.06
C GLU A 305 10.03 -5.63 3.15
N HIS A 306 9.49 -5.27 4.31
CA HIS A 306 10.32 -4.75 5.39
C HIS A 306 11.37 -5.74 5.88
N THR A 307 12.57 -5.22 6.16
CA THR A 307 13.71 -5.97 6.73
C THR A 307 13.50 -6.42 8.18
N CYS A 308 12.42 -5.96 8.82
CA CYS A 308 12.01 -6.38 10.14
C CYS A 308 10.48 -6.34 10.28
N LEU A 309 9.96 -7.07 11.27
CA LEU A 309 8.53 -7.18 11.54
C LEU A 309 8.07 -6.11 12.53
N ALA A 310 7.09 -5.32 12.12
CA ALA A 310 6.29 -4.46 12.99
C ALA A 310 5.38 -5.30 13.90
N PRO A 311 4.93 -4.77 15.06
CA PRO A 311 3.80 -5.36 15.77
C PRO A 311 2.59 -5.36 14.83
N GLY A 312 2.14 -6.55 14.45
CA GLY A 312 1.10 -6.65 13.44
C GLY A 312 1.52 -7.37 12.17
N ASP A 313 2.81 -7.59 11.96
CA ASP A 313 3.27 -8.19 10.71
C ASP A 313 3.14 -9.72 10.74
N PRO A 314 2.92 -10.36 9.57
CA PRO A 314 3.00 -11.80 9.47
C PRO A 314 4.44 -12.23 9.68
N ALA A 315 4.64 -13.49 10.06
CA ALA A 315 5.96 -14.07 9.99
C ALA A 315 6.44 -14.10 8.54
N ARG A 316 7.67 -13.65 8.31
CA ARG A 316 8.33 -13.64 7.01
C ARG A 316 9.67 -14.35 7.11
N ILE A 317 10.14 -14.81 5.97
CA ILE A 317 11.51 -15.29 5.79
C ILE A 317 12.21 -14.41 4.75
N ASP A 318 13.51 -14.25 4.92
CA ASP A 318 14.40 -13.69 3.91
C ASP A 318 14.63 -14.67 2.75
N ASP A 319 15.48 -14.31 1.81
CA ASP A 319 15.78 -15.12 0.63
C ASP A 319 16.61 -16.38 0.92
N GLU A 320 17.27 -16.46 2.07
CA GLU A 320 18.01 -17.63 2.60
C GLU A 320 17.10 -18.56 3.40
N GLY A 321 15.86 -18.15 3.63
CA GLY A 321 14.87 -18.89 4.42
C GLY A 321 15.06 -18.76 5.93
N ALA A 322 15.91 -17.83 6.39
CA ALA A 322 15.93 -17.39 7.78
C ALA A 322 14.81 -16.38 8.04
N ALA A 323 14.36 -16.31 9.29
CA ALA A 323 13.14 -15.58 9.61
C ALA A 323 13.40 -14.10 9.91
N VAL A 324 12.51 -13.23 9.49
CA VAL A 324 12.69 -11.80 9.67
C VAL A 324 12.49 -11.41 11.15
N PRO A 325 13.43 -10.69 11.80
CA PRO A 325 13.33 -10.32 13.21
C PRO A 325 12.28 -9.25 13.45
N SER A 326 11.77 -9.18 14.67
CA SER A 326 11.01 -8.01 15.09
C SER A 326 11.91 -6.77 15.12
N CYS A 327 11.41 -5.65 14.61
CA CYS A 327 12.12 -4.37 14.63
C CYS A 327 12.46 -3.93 16.06
N ALA A 328 11.62 -4.24 17.05
CA ALA A 328 11.85 -3.89 18.45
C ALA A 328 12.94 -4.76 19.11
N ALA A 329 13.33 -5.87 18.47
CA ALA A 329 14.28 -6.84 19.01
C ALA A 329 15.64 -6.81 18.31
N THR A 330 15.82 -5.94 17.31
CA THR A 330 17.06 -5.82 16.54
C THR A 330 17.60 -4.40 16.59
N SER A 331 18.92 -4.29 16.56
CA SER A 331 19.66 -3.05 16.35
C SER A 331 20.74 -3.25 15.30
N ASP A 332 20.59 -4.26 14.45
CA ASP A 332 21.52 -4.57 13.38
C ASP A 332 21.46 -3.45 12.34
N PRO A 333 22.55 -2.74 12.05
CA PRO A 333 22.57 -1.67 11.05
C PRO A 333 22.11 -2.14 9.67
N ALA A 334 22.37 -3.40 9.30
CA ALA A 334 21.90 -3.94 8.02
C ALA A 334 20.36 -4.00 7.92
N ILE A 335 19.66 -3.95 9.06
CA ILE A 335 18.20 -3.96 9.12
C ILE A 335 17.66 -2.54 9.35
N VAL A 336 18.20 -1.82 10.35
CA VAL A 336 17.63 -0.54 10.80
C VAL A 336 18.05 0.66 9.96
N GLU A 337 19.09 0.51 9.14
CA GLU A 337 19.53 1.52 8.16
C GLU A 337 19.06 1.19 6.73
N ALA A 338 18.46 0.02 6.49
CA ALA A 338 17.95 -0.37 5.19
C ALA A 338 16.88 0.59 4.67
N THR A 339 16.81 0.73 3.36
CA THR A 339 15.75 1.51 2.70
C THR A 339 14.39 0.91 3.02
N MET A 340 14.27 -0.41 3.03
CA MET A 340 13.05 -1.12 3.43
C MET A 340 12.86 -1.26 4.94
N TYR A 341 13.53 -0.48 5.79
CA TYR A 341 13.22 -0.48 7.22
C TYR A 341 11.84 0.15 7.50
N ASN A 342 10.97 -0.54 8.26
CA ASN A 342 9.57 -0.15 8.45
C ASN A 342 9.34 1.23 9.13
N TYR A 343 10.27 1.69 9.97
CA TYR A 343 10.07 2.92 10.74
C TYR A 343 10.92 4.07 10.22
N GLN A 344 10.37 5.28 10.20
CA GLN A 344 11.12 6.50 9.89
C GLN A 344 10.99 7.52 11.00
N ASP A 345 12.07 8.27 11.24
CA ASP A 345 12.06 9.44 12.11
C ASP A 345 11.55 10.70 11.37
N CYS A 346 11.09 11.70 12.12
CA CYS A 346 10.66 12.97 11.53
C CYS A 346 11.82 13.68 10.82
N GLY A 347 11.63 14.00 9.53
CA GLY A 347 12.65 14.62 8.68
C GLY A 347 13.79 13.69 8.30
N GLU A 348 13.61 12.38 8.44
CA GLU A 348 14.57 11.38 7.97
C GLU A 348 14.78 11.49 6.45
N VAL A 349 16.03 11.32 6.03
CA VAL A 349 16.45 11.34 4.62
C VAL A 349 17.21 10.08 4.19
N LYS A 350 17.53 9.18 5.14
CA LYS A 350 18.48 8.09 4.91
C LYS A 350 17.96 7.03 3.95
N LYS A 351 16.64 6.86 3.83
CA LYS A 351 16.00 5.94 2.87
C LYS A 351 15.92 6.52 1.46
N GLY A 352 16.40 7.73 1.22
CA GLY A 352 16.50 8.31 -0.11
C GLY A 352 17.60 7.68 -0.99
N SER A 353 18.41 6.78 -0.44
CA SER A 353 19.36 5.93 -1.16
C SER A 353 18.93 4.46 -1.08
N LEU A 354 19.60 3.58 -1.85
CA LEU A 354 19.46 2.13 -1.72
C LEU A 354 20.62 1.55 -0.92
N GLU A 355 20.31 0.57 -0.08
CA GLU A 355 21.29 -0.23 0.63
C GLU A 355 21.57 -1.56 -0.11
N ALA A 356 22.54 -2.32 0.40
CA ALA A 356 23.06 -3.49 -0.31
C ALA A 356 22.01 -4.60 -0.48
N ASP A 357 21.12 -4.77 0.48
CA ASP A 357 20.02 -5.73 0.46
C ASP A 357 18.96 -5.36 -0.58
N ASP A 358 18.62 -4.07 -0.70
CA ASP A 358 17.70 -3.56 -1.71
C ASP A 358 18.20 -3.87 -3.13
N LEU A 359 19.49 -3.58 -3.38
CA LEU A 359 20.15 -3.86 -4.66
C LEU A 359 20.18 -5.36 -4.93
N ALA A 360 20.61 -6.16 -3.95
CA ALA A 360 20.68 -7.61 -4.07
C ALA A 360 19.32 -8.22 -4.43
N ALA A 361 18.25 -7.73 -3.80
CA ALA A 361 16.89 -8.18 -4.04
C ALA A 361 16.49 -7.95 -5.50
N ILE A 362 16.64 -6.72 -6.02
CA ILE A 362 16.26 -6.42 -7.41
C ILE A 362 17.13 -7.17 -8.42
N CYS A 363 18.44 -7.27 -8.18
CA CYS A 363 19.34 -8.06 -9.03
C CYS A 363 18.95 -9.55 -9.08
N ALA A 364 18.49 -10.11 -7.95
CA ALA A 364 18.10 -11.51 -7.85
C ALA A 364 16.73 -11.78 -8.48
N VAL A 365 15.78 -10.85 -8.32
CA VAL A 365 14.41 -11.01 -8.83
C VAL A 365 14.32 -10.74 -10.33
N TYR A 366 15.10 -9.80 -10.84
CA TYR A 366 15.03 -9.33 -12.23
C TYR A 366 16.41 -9.32 -12.90
N PRO A 367 17.13 -10.45 -12.98
CA PRO A 367 18.48 -10.49 -13.52
C PRO A 367 18.49 -10.19 -15.02
N LEU A 368 19.49 -9.45 -15.51
CA LEU A 368 19.63 -9.09 -16.95
C LEU A 368 19.48 -10.26 -17.94
N ALA A 369 19.81 -11.49 -17.50
CA ALA A 369 19.70 -12.68 -18.34
C ALA A 369 18.26 -13.07 -18.68
N ASP A 370 17.29 -12.65 -17.86
CA ASP A 370 15.87 -13.01 -17.94
C ASP A 370 15.02 -11.84 -18.45
N ASP A 371 15.64 -10.82 -19.05
CA ASP A 371 14.95 -9.63 -19.58
C ASP A 371 13.89 -10.04 -20.63
N PRO A 372 12.60 -9.75 -20.40
CA PRO A 372 11.55 -10.00 -21.38
C PRO A 372 11.66 -9.12 -22.63
N GLY A 373 12.47 -8.05 -22.59
CA GLY A 373 12.79 -7.19 -23.72
C GLY A 373 11.66 -6.24 -24.12
N GLN A 374 10.61 -6.14 -23.30
CA GLN A 374 9.44 -5.32 -23.56
C GLN A 374 8.88 -4.71 -22.27
N CYS A 375 8.59 -3.41 -22.34
CA CYS A 375 7.92 -2.63 -21.31
C CYS A 375 6.47 -2.43 -21.75
N GLU A 376 5.59 -3.30 -21.27
CA GLU A 376 4.17 -3.30 -21.59
C GLU A 376 3.34 -2.99 -20.33
N ALA A 377 2.26 -2.25 -20.53
CA ALA A 377 1.24 -2.06 -19.51
C ALA A 377 0.60 -3.41 -19.17
N VAL A 378 0.22 -3.60 -17.90
CA VAL A 378 -0.48 -4.82 -17.50
C VAL A 378 -1.88 -4.81 -18.11
N GLU A 379 -2.22 -5.85 -18.87
CA GLU A 379 -3.58 -6.04 -19.37
C GLU A 379 -4.45 -6.80 -18.35
N GLU A 380 -5.76 -6.49 -18.33
CA GLU A 380 -6.71 -7.20 -17.47
C GLU A 380 -6.65 -8.72 -17.71
N PRO A 381 -6.46 -9.56 -16.68
CA PRO A 381 -6.54 -11.00 -16.81
C PRO A 381 -7.95 -11.42 -17.28
N GLY A 382 -8.10 -11.73 -18.57
CA GLY A 382 -9.37 -12.12 -19.17
C GLY A 382 -9.80 -11.31 -20.40
N ALA A 383 -9.07 -10.26 -20.77
CA ALA A 383 -9.20 -9.60 -22.07
C ALA A 383 -8.62 -10.50 -23.18
N GLY A 384 -9.30 -11.62 -23.43
CA GLY A 384 -8.93 -12.57 -24.48
C GLY A 384 -8.77 -11.87 -25.82
N CYS A 385 -7.56 -11.98 -26.36
CA CYS A 385 -7.13 -11.61 -27.70
C CYS A 385 -8.24 -11.78 -28.75
N CYS A 386 -8.92 -10.68 -29.08
CA CYS A 386 -9.72 -10.56 -30.30
C CYS A 386 -8.97 -9.72 -31.33
N SER A 387 -7.76 -10.16 -31.68
CA SER A 387 -7.09 -9.74 -32.91
C SER A 387 -7.76 -10.42 -34.11
N GLY A 388 -9.01 -10.03 -34.40
CA GLY A 388 -9.64 -10.26 -35.69
C GLY A 388 -9.19 -9.15 -36.64
N ALA A 389 -8.27 -9.47 -37.55
CA ALA A 389 -7.70 -8.58 -38.55
C ALA A 389 -8.70 -7.55 -39.13
N GLY A 390 -8.52 -6.28 -38.77
CA GLY A 390 -9.16 -5.14 -39.42
C GLY A 390 -8.55 -4.89 -40.80
N GLY A 391 -8.89 -5.74 -41.79
CA GLY A 391 -8.75 -5.36 -43.19
C GLY A 391 -9.85 -4.34 -43.54
N PRO A 392 -9.56 -3.24 -44.27
CA PRO A 392 -10.58 -2.26 -44.62
C PRO A 392 -11.55 -2.88 -45.62
N LEU A 393 -12.74 -3.27 -45.17
CA LEU A 393 -13.85 -3.63 -46.04
C LEU A 393 -14.46 -2.35 -46.64
N ALA A 394 -14.21 -2.18 -47.93
CA ALA A 394 -14.91 -1.23 -48.80
C ALA A 394 -16.44 -1.41 -48.67
N PRO A 395 -17.24 -0.33 -48.80
CA PRO A 395 -18.68 -0.42 -48.65
C PRO A 395 -19.28 -1.16 -49.86
N LEU A 396 -19.79 -2.37 -49.63
CA LEU A 396 -20.63 -3.06 -50.60
C LEU A 396 -21.98 -2.33 -50.71
N GLY A 397 -22.04 -1.45 -51.71
CA GLY A 397 -23.27 -0.83 -52.18
C GLY A 397 -24.28 -1.89 -52.60
N HIS A 398 -25.50 -1.76 -52.08
CA HIS A 398 -26.66 -2.55 -52.47
C HIS A 398 -27.00 -2.29 -53.95
N ALA A 399 -26.68 -3.22 -54.83
CA ALA A 399 -27.15 -3.20 -56.21
C ALA A 399 -28.39 -4.10 -56.36
N LEU A 400 -29.55 -3.46 -56.37
CA LEU A 400 -30.84 -4.01 -56.76
C LEU A 400 -30.79 -4.52 -58.21
N LEU A 401 -31.13 -5.80 -58.40
CA LEU A 401 -31.42 -6.40 -59.70
C LEU A 401 -32.76 -5.87 -60.22
N ALA A 402 -32.71 -4.91 -61.14
CA ALA A 402 -33.84 -4.52 -61.98
C ALA A 402 -33.61 -5.04 -63.41
N LEU A 403 -34.35 -6.10 -63.78
CA LEU A 403 -34.47 -6.59 -65.15
C LEU A 403 -35.35 -5.63 -65.96
N ALA A 404 -34.75 -4.89 -66.90
CA ALA A 404 -35.47 -4.17 -67.94
C ALA A 404 -34.97 -4.63 -69.32
N ALA A 405 -35.87 -5.24 -70.08
CA ALA A 405 -35.71 -5.64 -71.46
C ALA A 405 -35.55 -4.41 -72.38
N LEU A 406 -34.70 -4.49 -73.40
CA LEU A 406 -34.86 -3.74 -74.65
C LEU A 406 -34.09 -4.41 -75.80
N ALA A 407 -34.84 -4.69 -76.85
CA ALA A 407 -34.44 -5.37 -78.08
C ALA A 407 -33.52 -4.52 -78.97
N PRO A 408 -32.63 -5.13 -79.77
CA PRO A 408 -31.95 -4.42 -80.85
C PRO A 408 -32.79 -4.47 -82.13
N THR A 409 -33.19 -3.29 -82.60
CA THR A 409 -33.47 -3.09 -84.03
C THR A 409 -32.33 -2.30 -84.63
N LEU A 410 -31.70 -2.82 -85.69
CA LEU A 410 -31.29 -2.07 -86.89
C LEU A 410 -30.69 -3.03 -87.94
N ARG A 411 -31.61 -3.64 -88.68
CA ARG A 411 -31.68 -3.71 -90.15
C ARG A 411 -30.52 -3.10 -90.97
N ARG A 412 -29.94 -3.93 -91.85
CA ARG A 412 -29.55 -3.71 -93.28
C ARG A 412 -28.23 -4.47 -93.55
N ARG A 413 -28.00 -5.15 -94.67
CA ARG A 413 -28.59 -5.12 -96.02
C ARG A 413 -27.99 -6.28 -96.83
N ARG A 414 -28.80 -6.88 -97.73
CA ARG A 414 -28.49 -7.29 -99.14
C ARG A 414 -27.25 -8.19 -99.36
N ARG A 415 -27.21 -9.23 -100.17
CA ARG A 415 -27.86 -9.70 -101.43
C ARG A 415 -27.27 -11.12 -101.59
N GLY A 416 -28.01 -12.19 -101.90
CA GLY A 416 -28.50 -12.49 -103.24
C GLY A 416 -27.55 -13.41 -104.02
N ARG A 417 -28.06 -14.60 -104.41
CA ARG A 417 -27.56 -15.61 -105.38
C ARG A 417 -26.34 -16.43 -104.92
N ARG A 418 -26.34 -17.76 -104.97
CA ARG A 418 -27.01 -18.70 -105.89
C ARG A 418 -27.87 -19.74 -105.19
#